data_AF-A0A8D3BWU9-F1
#
_entry.id   AF-A0A8D3BWU9-F1
#
_cell.length_a   1.000
_cell.length_b   1.000
_cell.length_c   1.000
_cell.angle_alpha   90.00
_cell.angle_beta   90.00
_cell.angle_gamma   90.00
#
_symmetry.space_group_name_H-M   'P 1'
#
loop_
_entity.id
_entity.type
_entity.pdbx_description
1 polymer ?
#
loop_
_entity_poly.entity_id
_entity_poly.type
_entity_poly.pdbx_seq_one_letter_code
_entity_poly.pdbx_strand_id
1 'polypeptide(L)'
;ALTSHTAGNDPYCFVEFYDHRHAAASLAAMNGRKIMGKEVKVNWATTPTSQKKDTSNHFHVFVGDLSPEITTDDVKAAFGPFGRIS
;
A
#
# COMPACT_ATOMS: atom_id res chain seq x y z
N ALA A 1 -1.44 8.51 -6.17
CA ALA A 1 -0.05 8.88 -5.90
C ALA A 1 0.68 7.71 -5.24
N LEU A 2 2.02 7.63 -5.34
CA LEU A 2 2.84 6.80 -4.46
C LEU A 2 3.70 7.70 -3.57
N THR A 3 3.63 7.51 -2.26
CA THR A 3 4.46 8.25 -1.30
C THR A 3 5.24 7.28 -0.43
N SER A 4 6.56 7.20 -0.65
CA SER A 4 7.48 6.37 0.12
C SER A 4 8.08 7.11 1.31
N HIS A 5 8.12 6.48 2.47
CA HIS A 5 8.75 6.97 3.68
C HIS A 5 9.64 5.89 4.29
N THR A 6 10.89 6.24 4.52
CA THR A 6 11.85 5.44 5.28
C THR A 6 11.96 6.04 6.67
N ALA A 7 11.17 5.54 7.63
CA ALA A 7 11.34 5.88 9.04
C ALA A 7 11.83 4.66 9.82
N GLY A 8 13.13 4.63 10.16
CA GLY A 8 13.73 3.52 10.91
C GLY A 8 14.03 2.28 10.06
N ASN A 9 13.98 1.10 10.70
CA ASN A 9 14.35 -0.20 10.11
C ASN A 9 13.26 -0.79 9.19
N ASP A 10 12.09 -0.13 9.10
CA ASP A 10 10.89 -0.64 8.44
C ASP A 10 10.38 0.38 7.41
N PRO A 11 10.87 0.33 6.16
CA PRO A 11 10.37 1.19 5.09
C PRO A 11 8.89 0.94 4.81
N TYR A 12 8.15 2.01 4.52
CA TYR A 12 6.74 1.94 4.16
C TYR A 12 6.39 2.91 3.03
N CYS A 13 5.32 2.61 2.31
CA CYS A 13 4.78 3.46 1.26
C CYS A 13 3.26 3.55 1.38
N PHE A 14 2.69 4.61 0.82
CA PHE A 14 1.25 4.72 0.60
C PHE A 14 0.97 4.66 -0.90
N VAL A 15 0.05 3.78 -1.29
CA VAL A 15 -0.44 3.64 -2.65
C VAL A 15 -1.86 4.19 -2.70
N GLU A 16 -2.11 5.18 -3.55
CA GLU A 16 -3.43 5.70 -3.83
C GLU A 16 -3.89 5.25 -5.21
N PHE A 17 -5.03 4.56 -5.26
CA PHE A 17 -5.69 4.12 -6.47
C PHE A 17 -6.76 5.10 -6.94
N TYR A 18 -7.17 5.01 -8.20
CA TYR A 18 -8.32 5.78 -8.69
C TYR A 18 -9.68 5.17 -8.27
N ASP A 19 -9.72 3.89 -7.91
CA ASP A 19 -10.97 3.17 -7.62
C ASP A 19 -10.81 2.36 -6.33
N HIS A 20 -11.84 2.40 -5.48
CA HIS A 20 -11.85 1.69 -4.20
C HIS A 20 -11.73 0.17 -4.41
N ARG A 21 -12.34 -0.36 -5.48
CA ARG A 21 -12.31 -1.80 -5.78
C ARG A 21 -10.88 -2.26 -6.07
N HIS A 22 -10.09 -1.45 -6.78
CA HIS A 22 -8.68 -1.72 -7.04
C HIS A 22 -7.86 -1.69 -5.75
N ALA A 23 -8.10 -0.69 -4.89
CA ALA A 23 -7.44 -0.60 -3.59
C ALA A 23 -7.75 -1.83 -2.71
N ALA A 24 -9.02 -2.22 -2.60
CA ALA A 24 -9.47 -3.37 -1.83
C ALA A 24 -8.90 -4.70 -2.36
N ALA A 25 -8.90 -4.88 -3.69
CA ALA A 25 -8.32 -6.06 -4.33
C ALA A 25 -6.81 -6.16 -4.07
N SER A 26 -6.09 -5.04 -4.20
CA SER A 26 -4.66 -5.00 -3.93
C SER A 26 -4.34 -5.30 -2.47
N LEU A 27 -5.13 -4.78 -1.54
CA LEU A 27 -4.97 -5.04 -0.11
C LEU A 27 -5.13 -6.53 0.19
N ALA A 28 -6.20 -7.15 -0.30
CA ALA A 28 -6.45 -8.57 -0.06
C ALA A 28 -5.39 -9.48 -0.69
N ALA A 29 -4.85 -9.11 -1.86
CA ALA A 29 -3.90 -9.94 -2.59
C ALA A 29 -2.43 -9.71 -2.20
N MET A 30 -2.09 -8.52 -1.72
CA MET A 30 -0.71 -8.13 -1.40
C MET A 30 -0.39 -8.19 0.10
N ASN A 31 -1.40 -8.13 0.98
CA ASN A 31 -1.17 -8.26 2.41
C ASN A 31 -0.62 -9.66 2.77
N GLY A 32 0.59 -9.72 3.34
CA GLY A 32 1.28 -10.98 3.63
C GLY A 32 1.99 -11.59 2.42
N ARG A 33 2.04 -10.90 1.28
CA ARG A 33 2.76 -11.39 0.10
C ARG A 33 4.24 -11.08 0.23
N LYS A 34 5.10 -11.99 -0.23
CA LYS A 34 6.54 -11.73 -0.30
C LYS A 34 6.89 -10.94 -1.56
N ILE A 35 7.43 -9.73 -1.39
CA ILE A 35 8.05 -8.93 -2.46
C ILE A 35 9.55 -8.91 -2.20
N MET A 36 10.35 -9.34 -3.18
CA MET A 36 11.82 -9.44 -3.05
C MET A 36 12.27 -10.23 -1.80
N GLY A 37 11.55 -11.29 -1.45
CA GLY A 37 11.86 -12.15 -0.31
C GLY A 37 11.40 -11.64 1.05
N LYS A 38 10.94 -10.38 1.17
CA LYS A 38 10.37 -9.82 2.40
C LYS A 38 8.84 -9.78 2.33
N GLU A 39 8.20 -10.18 3.41
CA GLU A 39 6.74 -10.14 3.52
C GLU A 39 6.28 -8.69 3.67
N VAL A 40 5.36 -8.23 2.82
CA VAL A 40 4.83 -6.88 2.89
C VAL A 40 3.49 -6.86 3.61
N LYS A 41 3.26 -5.79 4.37
CA LYS A 41 2.05 -5.60 5.15
C LYS A 41 1.16 -4.56 4.50
N VAL A 42 0.00 -4.95 3.99
CA VAL A 42 -0.92 -4.01 3.31
C VAL A 42 -2.15 -3.78 4.16
N ASN A 43 -2.44 -2.51 4.46
CA ASN A 43 -3.60 -2.10 5.23
C ASN A 43 -4.25 -0.87 4.62
N TRP A 44 -5.48 -0.53 5.03
CA TRP A 44 -6.07 0.74 4.65
C TRP A 44 -5.27 1.90 5.25
N ALA A 45 -4.95 2.91 4.45
CA ALA A 45 -4.33 4.10 4.98
C ALA A 45 -5.38 4.91 5.76
N THR A 46 -5.34 4.84 7.07
CA THR A 46 -6.21 5.61 7.97
C THR A 46 -5.40 6.70 8.65
N THR A 47 -5.84 7.96 8.55
CA THR A 47 -5.30 9.03 9.39
C THR A 47 -5.71 8.79 10.86
N PRO A 48 -4.80 8.90 11.84
CA PRO A 48 -5.09 8.64 13.25
C PRO A 48 -6.07 9.63 13.92
N THR A 49 -6.63 10.59 13.17
CA THR A 49 -7.67 11.50 13.65
C THR A 49 -9.01 10.76 13.81
N SER A 50 -9.18 10.19 15.01
CA SER A 50 -10.43 9.86 15.71
C SER A 50 -11.72 10.05 14.93
N GLN A 51 -12.11 9.04 14.18
CA GLN A 51 -13.48 8.54 14.06
C GLN A 51 -13.38 7.25 13.25
N LYS A 52 -14.24 6.27 13.55
CA LYS A 52 -14.39 5.06 12.75
C LYS A 52 -14.76 5.50 11.32
N LYS A 53 -13.75 5.74 10.47
CA LYS A 53 -13.98 6.22 9.12
C LYS A 53 -14.46 5.04 8.30
N ASP A 54 -15.63 5.23 7.70
CA ASP A 54 -16.19 4.38 6.67
C ASP A 54 -15.12 4.14 5.60
N THR A 55 -14.50 2.96 5.60
CA THR A 55 -13.47 2.59 4.61
C THR A 55 -14.07 2.29 3.24
N SER A 56 -15.41 2.40 3.10
CA SER A 56 -16.18 2.18 1.88
C SER A 56 -15.76 3.07 0.70
N ASN A 57 -15.08 4.19 0.97
CA ASN A 57 -14.51 5.09 -0.04
C ASN A 57 -13.00 5.31 0.15
N HIS A 58 -12.28 4.37 0.78
CA HIS A 58 -10.83 4.48 0.87
C HIS A 58 -10.18 4.07 -0.45
N PHE A 59 -9.35 4.96 -0.98
CA PHE A 59 -8.54 4.72 -2.18
C PHE A 59 -7.06 4.52 -1.85
N HIS A 60 -6.69 4.78 -0.60
CA HIS A 60 -5.33 4.75 -0.09
C HIS A 60 -5.06 3.47 0.69
N VAL A 61 -4.02 2.74 0.31
CA VAL A 61 -3.48 1.60 1.05
C VAL A 61 -2.10 1.94 1.57
N PHE A 62 -1.88 1.60 2.83
CA PHE A 62 -0.57 1.58 3.48
C PHE A 62 0.12 0.26 3.15
N VAL A 63 1.38 0.32 2.76
CA VAL A 63 2.25 -0.82 2.50
C VAL A 63 3.49 -0.69 3.39
N GLY A 64 3.54 -1.48 4.46
CA GLY A 64 4.66 -1.54 5.39
C GLY A 64 5.51 -2.79 5.21
N ASP A 65 6.53 -2.91 6.07
CA ASP A 65 7.47 -4.03 6.07
C ASP A 65 8.20 -4.20 4.72
N LEU A 66 8.40 -3.12 3.98
CA LEU A 66 9.10 -3.17 2.70
C LEU A 66 10.58 -3.51 2.91
N SER A 67 11.21 -4.10 1.91
CA SER A 67 12.66 -4.22 1.87
C SER A 67 13.28 -2.85 1.62
N PRO A 68 14.41 -2.48 2.23
CA PRO A 68 15.13 -1.24 1.90
C PRO A 68 15.55 -1.17 0.42
N GLU A 69 15.60 -2.31 -0.28
CA GLU A 69 15.89 -2.38 -1.71
C GLU A 69 14.66 -2.14 -2.59
N ILE A 70 13.44 -2.19 -2.03
CA ILE A 70 12.21 -1.95 -2.80
C ILE A 70 12.14 -0.47 -3.17
N THR A 71 12.02 -0.21 -4.47
CA THR A 71 11.82 1.13 -5.01
C THR A 71 10.34 1.44 -5.23
N THR A 72 10.06 2.72 -5.50
CA THR A 72 8.74 3.17 -5.95
C THR A 72 8.27 2.42 -7.20
N ASP A 73 9.19 2.08 -8.11
CA ASP A 73 8.86 1.37 -9.34
C ASP A 73 8.45 -0.08 -9.06
N ASP A 74 9.16 -0.77 -8.17
CA ASP A 74 8.81 -2.14 -7.74
C ASP A 74 7.41 -2.19 -7.12
N VAL A 75 7.07 -1.22 -6.27
CA VAL A 75 5.73 -1.10 -5.71
C VAL A 75 4.72 -0.83 -6.83
N LYS A 76 5.00 0.07 -7.76
CA LYS A 76 4.10 0.31 -8.91
C LYS A 76 3.92 -0.94 -9.77
N ALA A 77 4.97 -1.70 -10.03
CA ALA A 77 4.91 -2.94 -10.79
C ALA A 77 4.09 -4.02 -10.06
N ALA A 78 4.27 -4.14 -8.74
CA ALA A 78 3.53 -5.09 -7.92
C ALA A 78 2.04 -4.73 -7.79
N PHE A 79 1.71 -3.43 -7.73
CA PHE A 79 0.35 -2.95 -7.53
C PHE A 79 -0.39 -2.60 -8.85
N GLY A 80 0.33 -2.44 -9.96
CA GLY A 80 -0.20 -2.11 -11.28
C GLY A 80 -1.24 -3.09 -11.84
N PRO A 81 -1.11 -4.42 -11.64
CA PRO A 81 -2.13 -5.38 -12.06
C PRO A 81 -3.49 -5.21 -11.38
N PHE A 82 -3.55 -4.58 -10.19
CA PHE A 82 -4.81 -4.37 -9.48
C PHE A 82 -5.56 -3.14 -9.96
N GLY A 83 -4.88 -2.17 -10.55
CA GLY A 83 -5.49 -0.97 -11.08
C GLY A 83 -4.49 0.18 -11.27
N ARG A 84 -4.98 1.27 -11.85
CA ARG A 84 -4.18 2.49 -12.00
C ARG A 84 -3.96 3.13 -10.63
N ILE A 85 -2.69 3.41 -10.35
CA ILE A 85 -2.23 4.22 -9.22
C ILE A 85 -2.25 5.69 -9.68
N SER A 86 -2.76 6.58 -8.84
CA SER A 86 -2.91 8.02 -9.12
C SER A 86 -1.57 8.77 -9.16
#